data_AF-A6QV13-F1
#
_entry.id   AF-A6QV13-F1
#
_cell.length_a   1.000
_cell.length_b   1.000
_cell.length_c   1.000
_cell.angle_alpha   90.00
_cell.angle_beta   90.00
_cell.angle_gamma   90.00
#
_symmetry.space_group_name_H-M   'P 1'
#
loop_
_entity.id
_entity.type
_entity.pdbx_description
1 polymer ?
#
loop_
_entity_poly.entity_id
_entity_poly.type
_entity_poly.pdbx_seq_one_letter_code
_entity_poly.pdbx_strand_id
1 'polypeptide(L)'
;MLSPTGFVQDRQTPKITVHNTVKPRYDHALSNSAQLGDAIPATYSLQAHLTGQLDLDNMLSTDDFSEALTHPLFSPALISEGLAELAALEAGSVGFNTNSARSQPVAHEPLDNSRLQSLEDQIARLKKQAFFQESVTKARVAEMVELRQHIASLEDQNSELYESVQKAQQARFEKQKRREERALRRREAWFEAEKNGQDGDVLMREMEAEDEEETSVTDVMSSGDD
;
A
#
# COMPACT_ATOMS: atom_id res chain seq x y z
N MET A 1 -47.57 -39.35 2.41
CA MET A 1 -47.18 -37.95 2.57
C MET A 1 -45.86 -37.97 3.35
N LEU A 2 -44.74 -37.67 2.69
CA LEU A 2 -43.42 -37.61 3.34
C LEU A 2 -43.31 -36.28 4.08
N SER A 3 -42.83 -36.32 5.33
CA SER A 3 -42.51 -35.11 6.11
C SER A 3 -41.36 -34.34 5.45
N PRO A 4 -41.39 -32.99 5.47
CA PRO A 4 -40.31 -32.20 4.89
C PRO A 4 -39.01 -32.44 5.67
N THR A 5 -38.00 -32.95 4.98
CA THR A 5 -36.65 -33.12 5.51
C THR A 5 -35.97 -31.74 5.51
N GLY A 6 -35.95 -31.09 6.67
CA GLY A 6 -35.10 -29.92 6.91
C GLY A 6 -33.63 -30.32 7.09
N PHE A 7 -32.73 -29.35 6.99
CA PHE A 7 -31.30 -29.52 7.22
C PHE A 7 -31.02 -30.22 8.56
N VAL A 8 -30.05 -31.14 8.56
CA VAL A 8 -29.56 -31.83 9.75
C VAL A 8 -29.14 -30.77 10.78
N GLN A 9 -29.91 -30.63 11.86
CA GLN A 9 -29.47 -29.90 13.04
C GLN A 9 -28.42 -30.78 13.73
N ASP A 10 -27.17 -30.68 13.27
CA ASP A 10 -26.06 -31.05 14.14
C ASP A 10 -26.21 -30.20 15.40
N ARG A 11 -26.37 -30.90 16.52
CA ARG A 11 -26.69 -30.36 17.84
C ARG A 11 -25.48 -29.66 18.46
N GLN A 12 -24.69 -28.95 17.66
CA GLN A 12 -23.68 -28.03 18.15
C GLN A 12 -24.39 -26.72 18.45
N THR A 13 -24.65 -26.46 19.73
CA THR A 13 -24.99 -25.11 20.16
C THR A 13 -23.94 -24.16 19.57
N PRO A 14 -24.34 -23.03 18.97
CA PRO A 14 -23.37 -22.10 18.40
C PRO A 14 -22.41 -21.70 19.51
N LYS A 15 -21.16 -22.18 19.42
CA LYS A 15 -20.14 -21.92 20.45
C LYS A 15 -19.80 -20.44 20.52
N ILE A 16 -20.14 -19.65 19.48
CA ILE A 16 -19.91 -18.21 19.38
C ILE A 16 -21.22 -17.48 19.03
N THR A 17 -21.56 -16.45 19.80
CA THR A 17 -22.62 -15.48 19.49
C THR A 17 -21.99 -14.15 19.08
N VAL A 18 -22.28 -13.70 17.85
CA VAL A 18 -21.82 -12.40 17.35
C VAL A 18 -22.86 -11.33 17.68
N HIS A 19 -22.48 -10.32 18.46
CA HIS A 19 -23.37 -9.26 18.93
C HIS A 19 -23.40 -8.05 17.99
N ASN A 20 -22.26 -7.67 17.44
CA ASN A 20 -22.15 -6.49 16.59
C ASN A 20 -21.08 -6.69 15.50
N THR A 21 -21.42 -6.27 14.28
CA THR A 21 -20.50 -6.19 13.15
C THR A 21 -20.58 -4.79 12.56
N VAL A 22 -19.52 -4.00 12.73
CA VAL A 22 -19.43 -2.68 12.09
C VAL A 22 -18.59 -2.82 10.83
N LYS A 23 -19.23 -2.63 9.67
CA LYS A 23 -18.52 -2.62 8.39
C LYS A 23 -17.75 -1.31 8.24
N PRO A 24 -16.51 -1.37 7.74
CA PRO A 24 -15.76 -0.15 7.45
C PRO A 24 -16.44 0.64 6.34
N ARG A 25 -16.31 1.96 6.39
CA ARG A 25 -16.70 2.83 5.29
C ARG A 25 -15.66 2.68 4.18
N TYR A 26 -16.12 2.37 2.97
CA TYR A 26 -15.25 2.33 1.80
C TYR A 26 -14.89 3.77 1.41
N ASP A 27 -13.63 4.14 1.55
CA ASP A 27 -13.10 5.44 1.10
C ASP A 27 -12.25 5.23 -0.15
N HIS A 28 -12.64 5.87 -1.25
CA HIS A 28 -11.98 5.75 -2.55
C HIS A 28 -10.53 6.29 -2.53
N ALA A 29 -10.16 7.08 -1.51
CA ALA A 29 -8.79 7.53 -1.31
C ALA A 29 -7.81 6.40 -0.91
N LEU A 30 -8.31 5.28 -0.36
CA LEU A 30 -7.51 4.13 0.06
C LEU A 30 -7.33 3.08 -1.06
N SER A 31 -8.16 3.14 -2.11
CA SER A 31 -8.19 2.19 -3.22
C SER A 31 -7.01 2.30 -4.19
N ASN A 32 -6.28 3.43 -4.19
CA ASN A 32 -5.09 3.63 -5.03
C ASN A 32 -3.81 3.04 -4.43
N SER A 33 -3.88 2.41 -3.25
CA SER A 33 -2.74 1.68 -2.70
C SER A 33 -2.73 0.24 -3.22
N ALA A 34 -2.14 0.04 -4.40
CA ALA A 34 -1.76 -1.29 -4.92
C ALA A 34 -0.72 -2.03 -4.03
N GLN A 35 -0.54 -1.60 -2.78
CA GLN A 35 0.37 -2.13 -1.77
C GLN A 35 -0.36 -2.68 -0.53
N LEU A 36 -1.68 -2.48 -0.37
CA LEU A 36 -2.48 -3.10 0.70
C LEU A 36 -3.18 -4.36 0.18
N GLY A 37 -2.40 -5.36 -0.25
CA GLY A 37 -2.93 -6.71 -0.37
C GLY A 37 -3.41 -7.18 1.01
N ASP A 38 -4.69 -7.54 1.11
CA ASP A 38 -5.31 -8.20 2.29
C ASP A 38 -5.42 -7.41 3.61
N ALA A 39 -5.21 -6.09 3.60
CA ALA A 39 -5.31 -5.31 4.83
C ALA A 39 -6.77 -5.06 5.26
N ILE A 40 -7.16 -5.63 6.40
CA ILE A 40 -8.42 -5.34 7.09
C ILE A 40 -8.48 -3.83 7.40
N PRO A 41 -9.51 -3.09 6.96
CA PRO A 41 -9.59 -1.66 7.25
C PRO A 41 -9.61 -1.39 8.76
N ALA A 42 -8.87 -0.36 9.20
CA ALA A 42 -8.69 -0.02 10.61
C ALA A 42 -9.99 0.25 11.41
N THR A 43 -11.14 0.33 10.72
CA THR A 43 -12.47 0.61 11.31
C THR A 43 -13.41 -0.60 11.33
N TYR A 44 -12.96 -1.80 10.97
CA TYR A 44 -13.73 -3.02 11.16
C TYR A 44 -13.72 -3.44 12.64
N SER A 45 -14.89 -3.57 13.26
CA SER A 45 -15.01 -4.13 14.61
C SER A 45 -16.01 -5.29 14.64
N LEU A 46 -15.57 -6.40 15.23
CA LEU A 46 -16.35 -7.61 15.48
C LEU A 46 -16.42 -7.82 16.99
N GLN A 47 -17.62 -7.79 17.56
CA GLN A 47 -17.85 -8.15 18.95
C GLN A 47 -18.58 -9.49 19.00
N ALA A 48 -17.93 -10.51 19.52
CA ALA A 48 -18.49 -11.85 19.66
C ALA A 48 -18.11 -12.45 21.03
N HIS A 49 -19.03 -13.22 21.60
CA HIS A 49 -18.81 -13.95 22.85
C HIS A 49 -18.83 -15.45 22.59
N LEU A 50 -17.90 -16.18 23.20
CA LEU A 50 -17.89 -17.64 23.20
C LEU A 50 -18.86 -18.12 24.30
N THR A 51 -19.96 -18.76 23.92
CA THR A 51 -21.01 -19.26 24.83
C THR A 51 -21.04 -20.78 24.99
N GLY A 52 -20.10 -21.51 24.37
CA GLY A 52 -20.04 -22.98 24.46
C GLY A 52 -18.94 -23.51 25.38
N GLN A 53 -19.18 -24.65 26.04
CA GLN A 53 -18.14 -25.44 26.70
C GLN A 53 -17.20 -26.08 25.66
N LEU A 54 -15.89 -26.05 25.92
CA LEU A 54 -14.87 -26.70 25.11
C LEU A 54 -14.91 -28.21 25.38
N ASP A 55 -15.16 -29.03 24.36
CA ASP A 55 -15.06 -30.49 24.46
C ASP A 55 -13.57 -30.86 24.57
N LEU A 56 -13.13 -31.12 25.79
CA LEU A 56 -11.78 -31.62 26.09
C LEU A 56 -11.64 -33.14 25.86
N ASP A 57 -12.73 -33.84 25.52
CA ASP A 57 -12.79 -35.30 25.50
C ASP A 57 -12.27 -35.95 24.21
N ASN A 58 -11.93 -35.18 23.16
CA ASN A 58 -11.39 -35.71 21.90
C ASN A 58 -9.85 -35.62 21.78
N MET A 59 -9.14 -35.25 22.86
CA MET A 59 -7.68 -35.09 22.91
C MET A 59 -6.96 -36.40 23.31
N LEU A 60 -7.34 -37.54 22.73
CA LEU A 60 -6.65 -38.82 22.95
C LEU A 60 -5.71 -39.22 21.79
N SER A 61 -5.66 -38.47 20.68
CA SER A 61 -4.56 -38.57 19.71
C SER A 61 -3.36 -37.76 20.20
N THR A 62 -2.52 -38.40 21.01
CA THR A 62 -1.26 -37.81 21.53
C THR A 62 -0.23 -37.50 20.42
N ASP A 63 -0.42 -38.02 19.21
CA ASP A 63 0.48 -37.83 18.07
C ASP A 63 0.36 -36.43 17.43
N ASP A 64 -0.84 -35.86 17.29
CA ASP A 64 -1.00 -34.56 16.59
C ASP A 64 -0.35 -33.40 17.37
N PHE A 65 -0.47 -33.44 18.70
CA PHE A 65 0.13 -32.44 19.57
C PHE A 65 1.65 -32.56 19.62
N SER A 66 2.18 -33.78 19.69
CA SER A 66 3.62 -34.00 19.70
C SER A 66 4.25 -33.67 18.34
N GLU A 67 3.56 -33.93 17.23
CA GLU A 67 3.96 -33.49 15.89
C GLU A 67 3.99 -31.96 15.79
N ALA A 68 3.00 -31.26 16.32
CA ALA A 68 2.95 -29.79 16.35
C ALA A 68 4.12 -29.17 17.13
N LEU A 69 4.58 -29.80 18.22
CA LEU A 69 5.75 -29.36 18.99
C LEU A 69 7.07 -29.56 18.23
N THR A 70 7.10 -30.42 17.21
CA THR A 70 8.27 -30.66 16.35
C THR A 70 8.24 -29.86 15.04
N HIS A 71 7.21 -29.04 14.82
CA HIS A 71 7.06 -28.28 13.58
C HIS A 71 8.19 -27.23 13.42
N PRO A 72 8.76 -27.03 12.22
CA PRO A 72 9.90 -26.11 11.99
C PRO A 72 9.64 -24.65 12.41
N LEU A 73 8.37 -24.23 12.48
CA LEU A 73 7.97 -22.89 12.93
C LEU A 73 7.92 -22.76 14.45
N PHE A 74 7.99 -23.87 15.19
CA PHE A 74 7.96 -23.90 16.64
C PHE A 74 9.36 -24.21 17.17
N SER A 75 10.16 -23.17 17.36
CA SER A 75 11.57 -23.35 17.75
C SER A 75 11.70 -23.95 19.15
N PRO A 76 12.69 -24.83 19.39
CA PRO A 76 12.94 -25.40 20.72
C PRO A 76 13.19 -24.35 21.82
N ALA A 77 13.74 -23.19 21.43
CA ALA A 77 13.97 -22.07 22.35
C ALA A 77 12.66 -21.54 22.95
N LEU A 78 11.62 -21.38 22.13
CA LEU A 78 10.29 -20.88 22.56
C LEU A 78 9.61 -21.87 23.51
N ILE A 79 9.75 -23.17 23.27
CA ILE A 79 9.26 -24.22 24.18
C ILE A 79 9.99 -24.13 25.52
N SER A 80 11.32 -24.04 25.50
CA SER A 80 12.12 -23.99 26.72
C SER A 80 11.85 -22.72 27.55
N GLU A 81 11.60 -21.59 26.88
CA GLU A 81 11.23 -20.32 27.50
C GLU A 81 9.85 -20.42 28.15
N GLY A 82 8.84 -20.91 27.43
CA GLY A 82 7.50 -21.10 27.99
C GLY A 82 7.45 -22.08 29.15
N LEU A 83 8.24 -23.16 29.11
CA LEU A 83 8.37 -24.11 30.23
C LEU A 83 9.08 -23.47 31.44
N ALA A 84 10.08 -22.64 31.21
CA ALA A 84 10.75 -21.91 32.28
C ALA A 84 9.83 -20.86 32.94
N GLU A 85 9.00 -20.17 32.14
CA GLU A 85 7.98 -19.24 32.64
C GLU A 85 6.91 -19.96 33.46
N LEU A 86 6.42 -21.12 32.99
CA LEU A 86 5.47 -21.94 33.74
C LEU A 86 6.05 -22.45 35.06
N ALA A 87 7.31 -22.92 35.05
CA ALA A 87 8.00 -23.33 36.26
C ALA A 87 8.19 -22.16 37.25
N ALA A 88 8.44 -20.95 36.75
CA ALA A 88 8.51 -19.74 37.57
C ALA A 88 7.15 -19.36 38.17
N LEU A 89 6.05 -19.59 37.45
CA LEU A 89 4.69 -19.38 37.94
C LEU A 89 4.29 -20.43 38.99
N GLU A 90 4.70 -21.68 38.81
CA GLU A 90 4.46 -22.76 39.78
C GLU A 90 5.23 -22.52 41.08
N ALA A 91 6.48 -22.04 40.98
CA ALA A 91 7.27 -21.58 42.11
C ALA A 91 6.71 -20.30 42.78
N GLY A 92 5.80 -19.58 42.11
CA GLY A 92 5.15 -18.35 42.56
C GLY A 92 3.67 -18.50 42.94
N SER A 93 3.18 -19.71 43.20
CA SER A 93 1.78 -19.93 43.55
C SER A 93 1.50 -19.64 45.03
N VAL A 94 1.10 -18.39 45.36
CA VAL A 94 -0.19 -18.08 46.01
C VAL A 94 -0.57 -16.61 45.74
N GLY A 95 -1.66 -16.41 45.00
CA GLY A 95 -2.59 -15.30 45.22
C GLY A 95 -2.38 -14.01 44.42
N PHE A 96 -2.98 -13.96 43.23
CA PHE A 96 -3.52 -12.69 42.74
C PHE A 96 -4.61 -12.23 43.71
N ASN A 97 -4.35 -11.18 44.47
CA ASN A 97 -5.39 -10.27 44.91
C ASN A 97 -4.87 -8.84 44.87
N THR A 98 -5.68 -8.02 44.23
CA THR A 98 -5.53 -6.59 44.00
C THR A 98 -5.45 -5.83 45.33
N ASN A 99 -4.72 -4.71 45.32
CA ASN A 99 -4.77 -3.62 46.28
C ASN A 99 -4.76 -3.99 47.78
N SER A 100 -3.56 -3.99 48.37
CA SER A 100 -3.34 -3.33 49.66
C SER A 100 -1.86 -3.15 49.93
N ALA A 101 -1.53 -1.94 50.40
CA ALA A 101 -0.31 -1.67 51.12
C ALA A 101 -0.04 -2.78 52.15
N ARG A 102 1.05 -3.51 51.99
CA ARG A 102 1.66 -4.27 53.07
C ARG A 102 3.16 -4.10 52.98
N SER A 103 3.64 -3.27 53.88
CA SER A 103 5.02 -3.16 54.33
C SER A 103 5.70 -4.53 54.29
N GLN A 104 6.68 -4.66 53.38
CA GLN A 104 7.67 -5.70 53.54
C GLN A 104 8.53 -5.36 54.77
N PRO A 105 8.87 -6.34 55.62
CA PRO A 105 10.04 -6.18 56.47
C PRO A 105 11.24 -6.02 55.54
N VAL A 106 11.96 -4.91 55.70
CA VAL A 106 13.22 -4.65 55.03
C VAL A 106 14.21 -5.71 55.50
N ALA A 107 14.25 -6.85 54.81
CA ALA A 107 15.47 -7.60 54.70
C ALA A 107 16.37 -6.77 53.79
N HIS A 108 17.27 -6.00 54.39
CA HIS A 108 18.46 -5.50 53.70
C HIS A 108 19.30 -6.72 53.31
N GLU A 109 18.90 -7.40 52.24
CA GLU A 109 19.86 -8.10 51.40
C GLU A 109 20.87 -7.02 50.95
N PRO A 110 22.17 -7.19 51.23
CA PRO A 110 23.16 -6.32 50.61
C PRO A 110 22.97 -6.51 49.11
N LEU A 111 22.48 -5.48 48.40
CA LEU A 111 22.46 -5.49 46.95
C LEU A 111 23.86 -5.91 46.52
N ASP A 112 23.99 -7.13 45.99
CA ASP A 112 25.25 -7.68 45.55
C ASP A 112 25.86 -6.66 44.59
N ASN A 113 26.91 -5.95 45.04
CA ASN A 113 27.53 -4.88 44.25
C ASN A 113 27.98 -5.39 42.88
N SER A 114 28.25 -6.70 42.77
CA SER A 114 28.52 -7.41 41.52
C SER A 114 27.32 -7.43 40.55
N ARG A 115 26.09 -7.59 41.06
CA ARG A 115 24.85 -7.53 40.27
C ARG A 115 24.56 -6.11 39.79
N LEU A 116 24.77 -5.11 40.65
CA LEU A 116 24.65 -3.70 40.26
C LEU A 116 25.67 -3.34 39.17
N GLN A 117 26.93 -3.73 39.33
CA GLN A 117 27.98 -3.49 38.34
C GLN A 117 27.68 -4.21 37.00
N SER A 118 27.16 -5.44 37.04
CA SER A 118 26.71 -6.16 35.86
C SER A 118 25.56 -5.45 35.13
N LEU A 119 24.58 -4.91 35.86
CA LEU A 119 23.48 -4.14 35.29
C LEU A 119 23.96 -2.81 34.69
N GLU A 120 24.89 -2.12 35.34
CA GLU A 120 25.50 -0.90 34.81
C GLU A 120 26.27 -1.17 33.51
N ASP A 121 27.05 -2.25 33.45
CA ASP A 121 27.75 -2.69 32.24
C ASP A 121 26.77 -3.05 31.11
N GLN A 122 25.66 -3.72 31.44
CA GLN A 122 24.60 -4.03 30.46
C GLN A 122 23.94 -2.76 29.93
N ILE A 123 23.62 -1.79 30.80
CA ILE A 123 23.07 -0.49 30.39
C ILE A 123 24.06 0.25 29.49
N ALA A 124 25.36 0.24 29.81
CA ALA A 124 26.39 0.86 28.98
C ALA A 124 26.48 0.21 27.60
N ARG A 125 26.37 -1.13 27.51
CA ARG A 125 26.33 -1.86 26.23
C ARG A 125 25.07 -1.56 25.43
N LEU A 126 23.89 -1.58 26.07
CA LEU A 126 22.62 -1.27 25.42
C LEU A 126 22.58 0.16 24.89
N LYS A 127 23.14 1.13 25.63
CA LYS A 127 23.26 2.52 25.15
C LYS A 127 24.14 2.62 23.90
N LYS A 128 25.26 1.89 23.85
CA LYS A 128 26.12 1.84 22.65
C LYS A 128 25.39 1.23 21.46
N GLN A 129 24.65 0.15 21.69
CA GLN A 129 23.84 -0.49 20.65
C GLN A 129 22.73 0.45 20.15
N ALA A 130 22.05 1.16 21.05
CA ALA A 130 21.02 2.14 20.70
C ALA A 130 21.60 3.29 19.86
N PHE A 131 22.78 3.81 20.23
CA PHE A 131 23.46 4.86 19.45
C PHE A 131 23.84 4.37 18.04
N PHE A 132 24.37 3.14 17.94
CA PHE A 132 24.68 2.55 16.64
C PHE A 132 23.40 2.39 15.80
N GLN A 133 22.34 1.86 16.38
CA GLN A 133 21.05 1.71 15.70
C GLN A 133 20.48 3.05 15.25
N GLU A 134 20.58 4.10 16.08
CA GLU A 134 20.17 5.46 15.71
C GLU A 134 20.96 6.01 14.52
N SER A 135 22.27 5.73 14.45
CA SER A 135 23.08 6.12 13.30
C SER A 135 22.64 5.42 12.00
N VAL A 136 22.33 4.13 12.09
CA VAL A 136 21.87 3.31 10.96
C VAL A 136 20.48 3.76 10.51
N THR A 137 19.57 4.05 11.44
CA THR A 137 18.24 4.56 11.08
C THR A 137 18.31 5.92 10.43
N LYS A 138 19.18 6.83 10.91
CA LYS A 138 19.42 8.14 10.26
C LYS A 138 19.94 7.99 8.83
N ALA A 139 20.94 7.13 8.60
CA ALA A 139 21.46 6.86 7.26
C ALA A 139 20.37 6.32 6.33
N ARG A 140 19.59 5.33 6.79
CA ARG A 140 18.47 4.76 6.04
C ARG A 140 17.39 5.79 5.71
N VAL A 141 17.07 6.69 6.65
CA VAL A 141 16.09 7.76 6.42
C VAL A 141 16.61 8.76 5.40
N ALA A 142 17.90 9.11 5.44
CA ALA A 142 18.51 9.99 4.43
C ALA A 142 18.40 9.38 3.03
N GLU A 143 18.77 8.11 2.86
CA GLU A 143 18.59 7.39 1.58
C GLU A 143 17.13 7.35 1.13
N MET A 144 16.19 7.12 2.05
CA MET A 144 14.76 7.12 1.72
C MET A 144 14.28 8.49 1.24
N VAL A 145 14.79 9.58 1.82
CA VAL A 145 14.48 10.96 1.39
C VAL A 145 15.06 11.22 0.00
N GLU A 146 16.29 10.81 -0.27
CA GLU A 146 16.91 10.93 -1.60
C GLU A 146 16.13 10.14 -2.67
N LEU A 147 15.75 8.91 -2.37
CA LEU A 147 14.95 8.08 -3.27
C LEU A 147 13.58 8.70 -3.55
N ARG A 148 12.92 9.27 -2.53
CA ARG A 148 11.64 9.97 -2.71
C ARG A 148 11.80 11.21 -3.58
N GLN A 149 12.88 11.97 -3.39
CA GLN A 149 13.19 13.13 -4.22
C GLN A 149 13.43 12.73 -5.68
N HIS A 150 14.13 11.63 -5.91
CA HIS A 150 14.38 11.12 -7.26
C HIS A 150 13.08 10.64 -7.92
N ILE A 151 12.20 9.96 -7.18
CA ILE A 151 10.86 9.57 -7.69
C ILE A 151 10.06 10.80 -8.11
N ALA A 152 9.98 11.83 -7.27
CA ALA A 152 9.27 13.07 -7.61
C ALA A 152 9.86 13.71 -8.88
N SER A 153 11.19 13.79 -8.99
CA SER A 153 11.84 14.32 -10.18
C SER A 153 11.55 13.51 -11.45
N LEU A 154 11.44 12.19 -11.36
CA LEU A 154 11.10 11.33 -12.50
C LEU A 154 9.62 11.45 -12.89
N GLU A 155 8.74 11.68 -11.92
CA GLU A 155 7.33 11.96 -12.17
C GLU A 155 7.16 13.28 -12.92
N ASP A 156 7.86 14.33 -12.49
CA ASP A 156 7.89 15.64 -13.16
C ASP A 156 8.38 15.50 -14.62
N GLN A 157 9.53 14.83 -14.84
CA GLN A 157 10.05 14.57 -16.19
C GLN A 157 9.08 13.76 -17.06
N ASN A 158 8.40 12.75 -16.49
CA ASN A 158 7.40 12.00 -17.23
C ASN A 158 6.22 12.90 -17.64
N SER A 159 5.73 13.74 -16.73
CA SER A 159 4.64 14.65 -17.02
C SER A 159 4.97 15.61 -18.16
N GLU A 160 6.18 16.18 -18.14
CA GLU A 160 6.68 17.06 -19.20
C GLU A 160 6.77 16.31 -20.55
N LEU A 161 7.28 15.08 -20.54
CA LEU A 161 7.33 14.25 -21.73
C LEU A 161 5.93 13.93 -22.26
N TYR A 162 4.97 13.61 -21.41
CA TYR A 162 3.58 13.39 -21.83
C TYR A 162 2.96 14.65 -22.44
N GLU A 163 3.17 15.82 -21.84
CA GLU A 163 2.69 17.08 -22.38
C GLU A 163 3.31 17.40 -23.73
N SER A 164 4.63 17.22 -23.89
CA SER A 164 5.33 17.46 -25.16
C SER A 164 4.81 16.55 -26.27
N VAL A 165 4.58 15.26 -25.98
CA VAL A 165 4.01 14.30 -26.93
C VAL A 165 2.58 14.69 -27.29
N GLN A 166 1.76 15.10 -26.32
CA GLN A 166 0.39 15.54 -26.58
C GLN A 166 0.36 16.80 -27.46
N LYS A 167 1.18 17.82 -27.15
CA LYS A 167 1.31 19.04 -27.96
C LYS A 167 1.76 18.70 -29.38
N ALA A 168 2.75 17.82 -29.53
CA ALA A 168 3.24 17.39 -30.85
C ALA A 168 2.15 16.64 -31.65
N GLN A 169 1.34 15.82 -30.99
CA GLN A 169 0.20 15.15 -31.65
C GLN A 169 -0.89 16.15 -32.06
N GLN A 170 -1.25 17.07 -31.17
CA GLN A 170 -2.23 18.13 -31.47
C GLN A 170 -1.78 18.99 -32.65
N ALA A 171 -0.52 19.43 -32.65
CA ALA A 171 0.06 20.20 -33.76
C ALA A 171 0.03 19.42 -35.08
N ARG A 172 0.25 18.10 -35.05
CA ARG A 172 0.12 17.24 -36.26
C ARG A 172 -1.32 17.21 -36.77
N PHE A 173 -2.30 17.03 -35.89
CA PHE A 173 -3.71 17.04 -36.27
C PHE A 173 -4.15 18.40 -36.79
N GLU A 174 -3.72 19.50 -36.17
CA GLU A 174 -4.02 20.85 -36.62
C GLU A 174 -3.39 21.16 -37.98
N LYS A 175 -2.13 20.73 -38.19
CA LYS A 175 -1.45 20.85 -39.48
C LYS A 175 -2.18 20.06 -40.57
N GLN A 176 -2.63 18.85 -40.25
CA GLN A 176 -3.42 18.04 -41.17
C GLN A 176 -4.76 18.71 -41.49
N LYS A 177 -5.50 19.19 -40.48
CA LYS A 177 -6.77 19.90 -40.64
C LYS A 177 -6.60 21.16 -41.50
N ARG A 178 -5.58 21.97 -41.26
CA ARG A 178 -5.26 23.15 -42.09
C ARG A 178 -4.95 22.75 -43.54
N ARG A 179 -4.27 21.63 -43.76
CA ARG A 179 -3.98 21.13 -45.11
C ARG A 179 -5.26 20.70 -45.83
N GLU A 180 -6.13 19.99 -45.14
CA GLU A 180 -7.43 19.55 -45.67
C GLU A 180 -8.37 20.71 -45.96
N GLU A 181 -8.44 21.71 -45.07
CA GLU A 181 -9.25 22.93 -45.28
C GLU A 181 -8.78 23.72 -46.51
N ARG A 182 -7.46 23.89 -46.69
CA ARG A 182 -6.91 24.53 -47.89
C ARG A 182 -7.23 23.73 -49.15
N ALA A 183 -7.07 22.40 -49.12
CA ALA A 183 -7.40 21.55 -50.25
C ALA A 183 -8.89 21.60 -50.62
N LEU A 184 -9.77 21.70 -49.62
CA LEU A 184 -11.20 21.84 -49.81
C LEU A 184 -11.54 23.21 -50.41
N ARG A 185 -11.00 24.31 -49.87
CA ARG A 185 -11.14 25.66 -50.45
C ARG A 185 -10.69 25.71 -51.91
N ARG A 186 -9.53 25.12 -52.21
CA ARG A 186 -9.00 25.03 -53.58
C ARG A 186 -9.97 24.29 -54.51
N ARG A 187 -10.52 23.18 -54.06
CA ARG A 187 -11.51 22.42 -54.82
C ARG A 187 -12.80 23.21 -55.04
N GLU A 188 -13.30 23.90 -54.03
CA GLU A 188 -14.48 24.76 -54.13
C GLU A 188 -14.26 25.90 -55.14
N ALA A 189 -13.12 26.59 -55.05
CA ALA A 189 -12.77 27.67 -55.95
C ALA A 189 -12.60 27.20 -57.41
N TRP A 190 -12.01 26.02 -57.64
CA TRP A 190 -11.95 25.40 -58.96
C TRP A 190 -13.35 25.15 -59.54
N PHE A 191 -14.27 24.59 -58.74
CA PHE A 191 -15.64 24.35 -59.17
C PHE A 191 -16.41 25.65 -59.48
N GLU A 192 -16.18 26.71 -58.71
CA GLU A 192 -16.81 28.01 -58.94
C GLU A 192 -16.29 28.68 -60.21
N ALA A 193 -14.98 28.62 -60.49
CA ALA A 193 -14.39 29.15 -61.72
C ALA A 193 -14.93 28.44 -62.96
N GLU A 194 -14.97 27.11 -62.94
CA GLU A 194 -15.50 26.30 -64.04
C GLU A 194 -16.98 26.62 -64.31
N LYS A 195 -17.78 26.81 -63.26
CA LYS A 195 -19.19 27.22 -63.37
C LYS A 195 -19.34 28.61 -64.00
N ASN A 196 -18.39 29.50 -63.77
CA ASN A 196 -18.37 30.85 -64.33
C ASN A 196 -17.75 30.90 -65.75
N GLY A 197 -17.35 29.76 -66.32
CA GLY A 197 -16.76 29.66 -67.66
C GLY A 197 -15.29 30.10 -67.73
N GLN A 198 -14.59 30.10 -66.60
CA GLN A 198 -13.15 30.36 -66.50
C GLN A 198 -12.40 29.04 -66.33
N ASP A 199 -11.18 28.92 -66.87
CA ASP A 199 -10.33 27.73 -66.70
C ASP A 199 -9.91 27.57 -65.22
N GLY A 200 -10.53 26.61 -64.52
CA GLY A 200 -10.22 26.34 -63.11
C GLY A 200 -8.76 25.93 -62.86
N ASP A 201 -8.10 25.33 -63.85
CA ASP A 201 -6.70 24.88 -63.76
C ASP A 201 -5.69 26.04 -63.69
N VAL A 202 -6.02 27.18 -64.31
CA VAL A 202 -5.18 28.40 -64.22
C VAL A 202 -5.28 29.00 -62.82
N LEU A 203 -6.51 29.08 -62.30
CA LEU A 203 -6.80 29.60 -60.96
C LEU A 203 -6.13 28.77 -59.85
N MET A 204 -6.10 27.45 -60.01
CA MET A 204 -5.41 26.54 -59.07
C MET A 204 -3.91 26.81 -58.99
N ARG A 205 -3.27 27.11 -60.12
CA ARG A 205 -1.83 27.39 -60.17
C ARG A 205 -1.48 28.73 -59.53
N GLU A 206 -2.34 29.74 -59.69
CA GLU A 206 -2.19 31.03 -59.01
C GLU A 206 -2.35 30.89 -57.49
N MET A 207 -3.39 30.18 -57.04
CA MET A 207 -3.59 29.92 -55.61
C MET A 207 -2.47 29.07 -54.99
N GLU A 208 -1.90 28.10 -55.71
CA GLU A 208 -0.76 27.32 -55.23
C GLU A 208 0.50 28.18 -55.06
N ALA A 209 0.75 29.13 -55.96
CA ALA A 209 1.87 30.07 -55.84
C ALA A 209 1.69 31.03 -54.64
N GLU A 210 0.49 31.53 -54.39
CA GLU A 210 0.19 32.40 -53.25
C GLU A 210 0.27 31.64 -51.90
N ASP A 211 -0.26 30.42 -51.83
CA ASP A 211 -0.20 29.57 -50.62
C ASP A 211 1.26 29.21 -50.24
N GLU A 212 2.13 28.99 -51.22
CA GLU A 212 3.57 28.71 -51.00
C GLU A 212 4.30 29.93 -50.43
N GLU A 213 3.96 31.14 -50.87
CA GLU A 213 4.50 32.39 -50.33
C GLU A 213 4.03 32.66 -48.88
N GLU A 214 2.77 32.38 -48.56
CA GLU A 214 2.23 32.56 -47.19
C GLU A 214 2.74 31.50 -46.20
N THR A 215 2.94 30.26 -46.64
CA THR A 215 3.45 29.19 -45.75
C THR A 215 4.93 29.35 -45.40
N SER A 216 5.72 29.93 -46.32
CA SER A 216 7.13 30.29 -46.11
C SER A 216 7.33 31.31 -44.96
N VAL A 217 6.44 32.30 -44.84
CA VAL A 217 6.52 33.35 -43.81
C VAL A 217 6.05 32.87 -42.43
N THR A 218 5.16 31.88 -42.38
CA THR A 218 4.50 31.43 -41.14
C THR A 218 5.23 30.31 -40.41
N ASP A 219 6.04 29.49 -41.09
CA ASP A 219 6.82 28.40 -40.46
C ASP A 219 8.01 28.92 -39.61
N VAL A 220 8.38 30.21 -39.72
CA VAL A 220 9.51 30.81 -38.98
C VAL A 220 9.12 31.22 -37.54
N MET A 221 7.83 31.26 -37.20
CA MET A 221 7.36 31.72 -35.89
C MET A 221 7.10 30.60 -34.88
N SER A 222 7.37 29.33 -35.25
CA SER A 222 7.09 28.16 -34.39
C SER A 222 8.34 27.41 -33.92
N SER A 223 9.49 28.08 -33.87
CA SER A 223 10.76 27.49 -33.40
C SER A 223 11.34 28.21 -32.17
N GLY A 224 10.48 28.63 -31.24
CA GLY A 224 10.91 29.23 -29.98
C GLY A 224 10.10 28.65 -28.83
N ASP A 225 10.70 27.73 -28.10
CA ASP A 225 10.64 27.70 -26.64
C ASP A 225 11.82 26.84 -26.15
N ASP A 226 12.68 27.47 -25.35
CA ASP A 226 13.76 26.87 -24.55
C ASP A 226 13.20 25.97 -23.43
#